data_AF-A0A3R5YUH6-F1
#
_entry.id   AF-A0A3R5YUH6-F1
#
_cell.length_a   1.000
_cell.length_b   1.000
_cell.length_c   1.000
_cell.angle_alpha   90.00
_cell.angle_beta   90.00
_cell.angle_gamma   90.00
#
_symmetry.space_group_name_H-M   'P 1'
#
loop_
_entity.id
_entity.type
_entity.pdbx_description
1 polymer ?
#
loop_
_entity_poly.entity_id
_entity_poly.type
_entity_poly.pdbx_seq_one_letter_code
_entity_poly.pdbx_strand_id
1 'polypeptide(L)' 'MKKKYVALIFLIFFLAALIFNIVLYNTQFGFFSAENLSAIIGGGASICGFILSLAMLRFYQIKDKLDN' A
#
# COMPACT_ATOMS: atom_id res chain seq x y z
N MET A 1 14.01 6.50 -16.20
CA MET A 1 12.88 5.59 -16.55
C MET A 1 12.69 4.35 -15.65
N LYS A 2 13.70 3.50 -15.36
CA LYS A 2 13.50 2.22 -14.61
C LYS A 2 12.88 2.34 -13.20
N LYS A 3 13.18 3.40 -12.44
CA LYS A 3 12.73 3.57 -11.04
C LYS A 3 11.22 3.84 -10.89
N LYS A 4 10.59 4.43 -11.92
CA LYS A 4 9.14 4.73 -11.94
C LYS A 4 8.33 3.43 -12.03
N TYR A 5 8.79 2.46 -12.81
CA TYR A 5 8.17 1.14 -12.94
C TYR A 5 8.24 0.32 -11.65
N VAL A 6 9.36 0.40 -10.93
CA VAL A 6 9.53 -0.28 -9.63
C VAL A 6 8.49 0.22 -8.63
N ALA A 7 8.31 1.54 -8.52
CA ALA A 7 7.29 2.10 -7.62
C ALA A 7 5.86 1.74 -8.06
N LEU A 8 5.60 1.64 -9.38
CA LEU A 8 4.32 1.16 -9.92
C LEU A 8 4.03 -0.30 -9.51
N ILE A 9 5.03 -1.18 -9.59
CA ILE A 9 4.93 -2.58 -9.16
C ILE A 9 4.62 -2.64 -7.66
N PHE A 10 5.33 -1.86 -6.84
CA PHE A 10 5.04 -1.77 -5.40
C PHE A 10 3.62 -1.26 -5.13
N LEU A 11 3.14 -0.30 -5.90
CA LEU A 11 1.79 0.24 -5.75
C LEU A 11 0.72 -0.84 -6.01
N ILE A 12 0.88 -1.63 -7.07
CA ILE A 12 -0.01 -2.75 -7.39
C ILE A 12 0.05 -3.82 -6.30
N PHE A 13 1.26 -4.12 -5.79
CA PHE A 13 1.46 -5.10 -4.73
C PHE A 13 0.77 -4.69 -3.42
N PHE A 14 0.93 -3.44 -2.98
CA PHE A 14 0.25 -2.91 -1.79
C PHE A 14 -1.27 -2.85 -1.97
N LEU A 15 -1.75 -2.59 -3.20
CA LEU A 15 -3.18 -2.62 -3.49
C LEU A 15 -3.75 -4.04 -3.40
N ALA A 16 -3.03 -5.04 -3.92
CA ALA A 16 -3.43 -6.45 -3.79
C ALA A 16 -3.40 -6.92 -2.32
N ALA A 17 -2.38 -6.51 -1.55
CA ALA A 17 -2.31 -6.78 -0.12
C ALA A 17 -3.46 -6.14 0.66
N LEU A 18 -3.86 -4.91 0.30
CA LEU A 18 -5.02 -4.24 0.89
C LEU A 18 -6.31 -5.03 0.64
N ILE A 19 -6.56 -5.44 -0.61
CA ILE A 19 -7.75 -6.22 -0.98
C ILE A 19 -7.76 -7.55 -0.24
N PHE A 20 -6.62 -8.24 -0.14
CA PHE A 20 -6.51 -9.49 0.58
C PHE A 20 -6.84 -9.34 2.07
N ASN A 21 -6.35 -8.29 2.73
CA ASN A 21 -6.69 -7.99 4.12
C ASN A 21 -8.18 -7.64 4.31
N ILE A 22 -8.79 -6.95 3.35
CA ILE A 22 -10.24 -6.66 3.37
C ILE A 22 -11.07 -7.95 3.22
N VAL A 23 -10.64 -8.89 2.38
CA VAL A 23 -11.31 -10.20 2.23
C VAL A 23 -11.13 -11.06 3.47
N LEU A 24 -9.97 -11.00 4.13
CA LEU A 24 -9.74 -11.69 5.40
C LEU A 24 -10.52 -11.08 6.57
N TYR A 25 -10.91 -9.81 6.45
CA TYR A 25 -11.65 -9.12 7.48
C TYR A 25 -13.04 -9.72 7.61
N ASN A 26 -13.28 -10.42 8.73
CA ASN A 26 -14.56 -11.05 8.98
C ASN A 26 -15.49 -10.04 9.67
N THR A 27 -16.47 -9.52 8.94
CA THR A 27 -17.45 -8.55 9.43
C THR A 27 -18.37 -9.11 10.52
N GLN A 28 -18.36 -10.43 10.75
CA GLN A 28 -19.14 -11.07 11.82
C GLN A 28 -18.52 -10.87 13.21
N PHE A 29 -17.22 -10.61 13.29
CA PHE A 29 -16.53 -10.37 14.55
C PHE A 29 -16.24 -8.87 14.73
N GLY A 30 -16.30 -8.39 15.97
CA GLY A 30 -16.11 -6.96 16.27
C GLY A 30 -14.78 -6.43 15.72
N PHE A 31 -14.72 -5.14 15.40
CA PHE A 31 -13.56 -4.47 14.82
C PHE A 31 -12.25 -4.70 15.62
N PHE A 32 -12.30 -4.92 16.92
CA PHE A 32 -11.11 -5.17 17.76
C PHE A 32 -10.96 -6.62 18.23
N SER A 33 -11.67 -7.56 17.61
CA SER A 33 -11.50 -8.98 17.90
C SER A 33 -10.11 -9.44 17.46
N ALA A 34 -9.52 -10.36 18.23
CA ALA A 34 -8.20 -10.93 17.94
C ALA A 34 -8.12 -11.56 16.53
N GLU A 35 -9.25 -12.06 16.04
CA GLU A 35 -9.39 -12.67 14.70
C GLU A 35 -9.26 -11.65 13.57
N ASN A 36 -9.74 -10.42 13.77
CA ASN A 36 -9.64 -9.33 12.79
C ASN A 36 -8.39 -8.46 12.97
N LEU A 37 -7.66 -8.62 14.07
CA LEU A 37 -6.51 -7.81 14.42
C LEU A 37 -5.39 -7.92 13.38
N SER A 38 -5.13 -9.14 12.87
CA SER A 38 -4.17 -9.37 11.78
C SER A 38 -4.60 -8.69 10.47
N ALA A 39 -5.88 -8.75 10.12
CA ALA A 39 -6.42 -8.10 8.93
C ALA A 39 -6.37 -6.57 9.01
N ILE A 40 -6.60 -6.00 10.20
CA ILE A 40 -6.53 -4.55 10.43
C ILE A 40 -5.08 -4.06 10.38
N ILE A 41 -4.16 -4.75 11.05
CA ILE A 41 -2.73 -4.38 11.02
C ILE A 41 -2.19 -4.52 9.60
N GLY A 42 -2.51 -5.61 8.91
CA GLY A 42 -2.12 -5.82 7.52
C GLY A 42 -2.75 -4.78 6.58
N GLY A 43 -4.02 -4.42 6.79
CA GLY A 43 -4.70 -3.34 6.07
C GLY A 43 -4.02 -1.98 6.30
N GLY A 44 -3.74 -1.63 7.55
CA GLY A 44 -3.05 -0.39 7.91
C GLY A 44 -1.63 -0.31 7.33
N ALA A 45 -0.85 -1.39 7.41
CA ALA A 45 0.47 -1.47 6.81
C ALA A 45 0.43 -1.32 5.28
N SER A 46 -0.60 -1.89 4.63
CA SER A 46 -0.80 -1.77 3.19
C SER A 46 -1.10 -0.32 2.77
N ILE A 47 -1.89 0.42 3.55
CA ILE A 47 -2.17 1.85 3.33
C ILE A 47 -0.89 2.69 3.46
N CYS A 48 -0.10 2.46 4.51
CA CYS A 48 1.18 3.15 4.70
C CYS A 48 2.15 2.87 3.55
N GLY A 49 2.26 1.61 3.10
CA GLY A 49 3.09 1.23 1.95
C GLY A 49 2.61 1.86 0.65
N PHE A 50 1.29 1.96 0.45
CA PHE A 50 0.69 2.62 -0.71
C PHE A 50 1.03 4.11 -0.76
N ILE A 51 0.84 4.83 0.36
CA ILE A 51 1.17 6.26 0.48
C ILE A 51 2.66 6.50 0.22
N LEU A 52 3.53 5.67 0.80
CA LEU A 52 4.97 5.77 0.61
C LEU A 52 5.38 5.56 -0.85
N SER A 53 4.79 4.57 -1.53
CA SER A 53 5.05 4.33 -2.95
C SER A 53 4.60 5.51 -3.82
N LEU A 54 3.45 6.12 -3.48
CA LEU A 54 2.92 7.30 -4.16
C LEU A 54 3.80 8.53 -3.95
N ALA A 55 4.30 8.73 -2.72
CA ALA A 55 5.26 9.78 -2.40
C ALA A 55 6.60 9.58 -3.16
N MET A 56 7.10 8.35 -3.23
CA MET A 56 8.27 8.01 -4.04
C MET A 56 8.05 8.30 -5.52
N LEU A 57 6.90 7.94 -6.10
CA LEU A 57 6.57 8.25 -7.50
C LEU A 57 6.59 9.76 -7.76
N ARG A 58 5.96 10.54 -6.88
CA ARG A 58 5.96 12.02 -6.97
C ARG A 58 7.38 12.57 -6.86
N PHE A 59 8.18 12.08 -5.91
CA PHE A 59 9.57 12.51 -5.75
C PHE A 59 10.41 12.19 -6.99
N TYR A 60 10.30 10.98 -7.54
CA TYR A 60 11.00 10.60 -8.76
C TYR A 60 10.53 11.41 -9.98
N GLN A 61 9.26 11.78 -10.07
CA GLN A 61 8.77 12.66 -11.15
C GLN A 61 9.33 14.09 -11.03
N ILE A 62 9.38 14.64 -9.81
CA ILE A 62 9.93 15.99 -9.57
C ILE A 62 11.44 16.00 -9.82
N LYS A 63 12.17 14.98 -9.32
CA LYS A 63 13.62 14.88 -9.54
C LYS A 63 13.96 14.80 -11.03
N ASP A 64 13.23 13.99 -11.79
CA ASP A 64 13.42 13.83 -13.25
C ASP A 64 13.11 15.11 -14.03
N LYS A 65 12.31 16.03 -13.46
CA LYS A 65 12.06 17.38 -14.01
C LYS A 65 13.10 18.43 -13.59
N LEU A 66 13.85 18.18 -12.52
CA LEU A 66 14.85 19.12 -11.98
C LEU A 66 16.25 18.83 -12.54
N ASP A 67 16.50 17.57 -12.92
CA ASP A 67 17.77 17.07 -13.50
C ASP A 67 17.85 17.27 -15.03
N ASN A 68 16.82 17.88 -15.64
CA ASN A 68 16.64 18.04 -17.09
C ASN A 68 16.21 19.47 -17.40
#